data_AF-A0A8T5EB12-F1
#
_entry.id   AF-A0A8T5EB12-F1
#
_cell.length_a   1.000
_cell.length_b   1.000
_cell.length_c   1.000
_cell.angle_alpha   90.00
_cell.angle_beta   90.00
_cell.angle_gamma   90.00
#
_symmetry.space_group_name_H-M   'P 1'
#
loop_
_entity.id
_entity.type
_entity.pdbx_description
1 polymer ?
#
loop_
_entity_poly.entity_id
_entity_poly.type
_entity_poly.pdbx_seq_one_letter_code
_entity_poly.pdbx_strand_id
1 'polypeptide(L)'
;MLISKRKSGQMEMIGLVIIVILLSLGMLFMAQFALSEDGKKKIFTRKGLAYSTVSALMKTTVMDVDCTNNYGKWTKPQIGKDILEDCAKNFDYSPGGYSLYTCQGMHSCEFLEKEITLLLNETLGEWNKGYVFRSKLIKATGDKPELIMGPIQSGGGCPKSKERDGSGLFPIHTEAGLVETELFLCD
;
A
#
# COMPACT_ATOMS: atom_id res chain seq x y z
N MET A 1 31.41 76.08 17.26
CA MET A 1 30.43 75.20 16.59
C MET A 1 31.22 74.02 16.00
N LEU A 2 31.35 72.92 16.75
CA LEU A 2 32.20 71.79 16.38
C LEU A 2 31.41 70.81 15.50
N ILE A 3 31.73 70.79 14.20
CA ILE A 3 31.13 69.88 13.22
C ILE A 3 31.83 68.53 13.31
N SER A 4 31.09 67.53 13.79
CA SER A 4 31.51 66.14 13.92
C SER A 4 31.72 65.47 12.55
N LYS A 5 32.98 65.33 12.13
CA LYS A 5 33.41 64.47 11.02
C LYS A 5 33.78 63.08 11.55
N ARG A 6 32.77 62.22 11.77
CA ARG A 6 32.99 60.78 12.07
C ARG A 6 31.71 59.98 11.77
N LYS A 7 31.33 59.83 10.49
CA LYS A 7 30.18 58.97 10.10
C LYS A 7 30.40 58.07 8.87
N SER A 8 31.51 58.20 8.14
CA SER A 8 31.69 57.44 6.89
C SER A 8 32.01 55.95 7.11
N GLY A 9 32.86 55.62 8.09
CA GLY A 9 33.24 54.21 8.35
C GLY A 9 32.14 53.37 9.00
N GLN A 10 31.14 54.00 9.63
CA GLN A 10 30.01 53.29 10.23
C GLN A 10 29.01 52.78 9.18
N MET A 11 28.88 53.46 8.03
CA MET A 11 28.02 53.00 6.94
C MET A 11 28.56 51.73 6.26
N GLU A 12 29.88 51.61 6.14
CA GLU A 12 30.53 50.46 5.49
C GLU A 12 30.39 49.19 6.36
N MET A 13 30.53 49.30 7.68
CA MET A 13 30.27 48.20 8.61
C MET A 13 28.81 47.76 8.63
N ILE A 14 27.86 48.70 8.54
CA ILE A 14 26.43 48.36 8.48
C ILE A 14 26.10 47.56 7.22
N GLY A 15 26.67 47.94 6.06
CA GLY A 15 26.50 47.20 4.82
C GLY A 15 27.00 45.76 4.92
N LEU A 16 28.19 45.55 5.50
CA LEU A 16 28.77 44.22 5.68
C LEU A 16 27.90 43.34 6.59
N VAL A 17 27.38 43.88 7.70
CA VAL A 17 26.51 43.14 8.62
C VAL A 17 25.23 42.66 7.93
N ILE A 18 24.61 43.50 7.09
CA ILE A 18 23.39 43.12 6.37
C ILE A 18 23.66 41.97 5.40
N ILE A 19 24.78 41.99 4.67
CA ILE A 19 25.15 40.92 3.74
C ILE A 19 25.34 39.60 4.49
N VAL A 20 26.01 39.62 5.65
CA VAL A 20 26.21 38.42 6.48
C VAL A 20 24.88 37.85 6.97
N ILE A 21 23.93 38.70 7.38
CA ILE A 21 22.59 38.27 7.79
C ILE A 21 21.85 37.63 6.61
N LEU A 22 21.90 38.23 5.42
CA LEU A 22 21.24 37.68 4.23
C LEU A 22 21.85 36.33 3.80
N LEU A 23 23.18 36.19 3.86
CA LEU A 23 23.86 34.94 3.54
C LEU A 23 23.53 33.84 4.55
N SER A 24 23.51 34.15 5.85
CA SER A 24 23.17 33.18 6.89
C SER A 24 21.70 32.73 6.79
N LEU A 25 20.76 33.64 6.49
CA LEU A 25 19.38 33.26 6.20
C LEU A 25 19.28 32.37 4.95
N GLY A 26 20.01 32.68 3.88
CA GLY A 26 20.07 31.85 2.67
C GLY A 26 20.55 30.43 2.94
N MET A 27 21.61 30.27 3.75
CA MET A 27 22.10 28.95 4.14
C MET A 27 21.10 28.18 5.01
N LEU A 28 20.40 28.85 5.92
CA LEU A 28 19.36 28.23 6.75
C LEU A 28 18.20 27.70 5.90
N PHE A 29 17.74 28.46 4.91
CA PHE A 29 16.71 27.99 3.98
C PHE A 29 17.18 26.77 3.17
N MET A 30 18.41 26.80 2.64
CA MET A 30 18.97 25.63 1.93
C MET A 30 19.06 24.39 2.82
N ALA A 31 19.53 24.55 4.07
CA ALA A 31 19.60 23.45 5.03
C ALA A 31 18.20 22.90 5.36
N GLN A 32 17.20 23.78 5.53
CA GLN A 32 15.83 23.37 5.81
C GLN A 32 15.21 22.60 4.64
N PHE A 33 15.45 23.03 3.39
CA PHE A 33 14.97 22.32 2.22
C PHE A 33 15.65 20.96 2.06
N ALA A 34 16.97 20.88 2.26
CA ALA A 34 17.71 19.62 2.20
C ALA A 34 17.19 18.59 3.22
N LEU A 35 16.81 19.04 4.43
CA LEU A 35 16.29 18.16 5.48
C LEU A 35 14.79 17.79 5.30
N SER A 36 14.02 18.60 4.57
CA SER A 36 12.56 18.41 4.48
C SER A 36 12.11 17.46 3.36
N GLU A 37 12.98 17.07 2.43
CA GLU A 37 12.59 16.26 1.27
C GLU A 37 12.42 14.76 1.57
N ASP A 38 13.13 14.21 2.56
CA ASP A 38 13.25 12.74 2.69
C ASP A 38 12.00 12.06 3.27
N GLY A 39 11.31 12.68 4.23
CA GLY A 39 10.17 12.06 4.90
C GLY A 39 8.90 12.04 4.04
N LYS A 40 8.55 13.18 3.43
CA LYS A 40 7.29 13.34 2.69
C LYS A 40 7.30 12.61 1.35
N LYS A 41 8.44 12.55 0.66
CA LYS A 41 8.57 11.81 -0.62
C LYS A 41 8.40 10.30 -0.41
N LYS A 42 8.98 9.74 0.66
CA LYS A 42 8.88 8.30 0.98
C LYS A 42 7.46 7.84 1.30
N ILE A 43 6.67 8.66 2.01
CA ILE A 43 5.28 8.34 2.34
C ILE A 43 4.39 8.32 1.08
N PHE A 44 4.55 9.31 0.19
CA PHE A 44 3.76 9.37 -1.03
C PHE A 44 4.07 8.21 -1.99
N THR A 45 5.35 7.85 -2.12
CA THR A 45 5.75 6.72 -2.97
C THR A 45 5.30 5.39 -2.38
N ARG A 46 5.32 5.20 -1.06
CA ARG A 46 4.88 3.96 -0.41
C ARG A 46 3.36 3.76 -0.48
N LYS A 47 2.56 4.80 -0.23
CA LYS A 47 1.10 4.75 -0.45
C LYS A 47 0.75 4.49 -1.91
N GLY A 48 1.45 5.18 -2.82
CA GLY A 48 1.27 5.00 -4.26
C GLY A 48 1.60 3.57 -4.72
N LEU A 49 2.68 3.00 -4.21
CA LEU A 49 3.08 1.60 -4.46
C LEU A 49 2.04 0.62 -3.90
N ALA A 50 1.62 0.79 -2.64
CA ALA A 50 0.61 -0.09 -2.04
C ALA A 50 -0.70 -0.07 -2.83
N TYR A 51 -1.17 1.12 -3.21
CA TYR A 51 -2.38 1.31 -4.02
C TYR A 51 -2.24 0.67 -5.41
N SER A 52 -1.13 0.92 -6.12
CA SER A 52 -0.92 0.37 -7.46
C SER A 52 -0.79 -1.14 -7.44
N THR A 53 -0.12 -1.71 -6.44
CA THR A 53 0.00 -3.18 -6.25
C THR A 53 -1.37 -3.81 -6.03
N VAL A 54 -2.19 -3.29 -5.11
CA VAL A 54 -3.54 -3.83 -4.88
C VAL A 54 -4.41 -3.66 -6.12
N SER A 55 -4.38 -2.50 -6.77
CA SER A 55 -5.16 -2.28 -7.99
C SER A 55 -4.72 -3.21 -9.13
N ALA A 56 -3.43 -3.50 -9.26
CA ALA A 56 -2.93 -4.43 -10.26
C ALA A 56 -3.38 -5.86 -9.94
N LEU A 57 -3.19 -6.27 -8.68
CA LEU A 57 -3.59 -7.58 -8.17
C LEU A 57 -5.07 -7.88 -8.41
N MET A 58 -5.96 -6.93 -8.11
CA MET A 58 -7.40 -7.10 -8.33
C MET A 58 -7.79 -7.24 -9.81
N LYS A 59 -6.97 -6.70 -10.72
CA LYS A 59 -7.18 -6.76 -12.17
C LYS A 59 -6.43 -7.91 -12.85
N THR A 60 -5.53 -8.58 -12.12
CA THR A 60 -4.78 -9.72 -12.64
C THR A 60 -5.74 -10.84 -13.02
N THR A 61 -5.57 -11.35 -14.24
CA THR A 61 -6.29 -12.52 -14.74
C THR A 61 -5.48 -13.77 -14.45
N VAL A 62 -6.14 -14.79 -13.89
CA VAL A 62 -5.54 -16.11 -13.68
C VAL A 62 -5.35 -16.78 -15.04
N MET A 63 -4.10 -17.16 -15.34
CA MET A 63 -3.73 -17.80 -16.61
C MET A 63 -3.63 -19.34 -16.50
N ASP A 64 -4.00 -19.90 -15.36
CA ASP A 64 -3.95 -21.33 -15.12
C ASP A 64 -4.91 -22.08 -16.07
N VAL A 65 -4.38 -23.12 -16.74
CA VAL A 65 -5.13 -23.97 -17.66
C VAL A 65 -6.11 -24.86 -16.90
N ASP A 66 -5.80 -25.17 -15.64
CA ASP A 66 -6.64 -26.00 -14.79
C ASP A 66 -7.71 -25.20 -14.03
N CYS A 67 -7.80 -23.88 -14.28
CA CYS A 67 -8.87 -23.08 -13.71
C CYS A 67 -10.17 -23.22 -14.50
N THR A 68 -11.13 -23.88 -13.87
CA THR A 68 -12.44 -24.17 -14.43
C THR A 68 -13.53 -23.52 -13.59
N ASN A 69 -14.60 -23.12 -14.26
CA ASN A 69 -15.84 -22.79 -13.56
C ASN A 69 -16.66 -24.06 -13.29
N ASN A 70 -17.75 -23.95 -12.52
CA ASN A 70 -18.66 -25.08 -12.25
C ASN A 70 -19.26 -25.77 -13.48
N TYR A 71 -19.14 -25.18 -14.67
CA TYR A 71 -19.56 -25.82 -15.92
C TYR A 71 -18.44 -26.63 -16.58
N GLY A 72 -17.28 -26.78 -15.92
CA GLY A 72 -16.09 -27.44 -16.46
C GLY A 72 -15.46 -26.73 -17.65
N LYS A 73 -15.85 -25.47 -17.90
CA LYS A 73 -15.30 -24.68 -19.00
C LYS A 73 -14.05 -23.97 -18.50
N TRP A 74 -13.00 -24.04 -19.31
CA TRP A 74 -11.82 -23.23 -19.12
C TRP A 74 -12.20 -21.75 -19.15
N THR A 75 -11.78 -21.02 -18.12
CA THR A 75 -12.04 -19.58 -18.00
C THR A 75 -10.76 -18.88 -17.55
N LYS A 76 -10.67 -17.58 -17.84
CA LYS A 76 -9.60 -16.71 -17.33
C LYS A 76 -10.19 -15.75 -16.29
N PRO A 77 -10.51 -16.23 -15.08
CA PRO A 77 -11.14 -15.40 -14.07
C PRO A 77 -10.19 -14.29 -13.61
N GLN A 78 -10.75 -13.12 -13.31
CA GLN A 78 -10.05 -12.02 -12.66
C GLN A 78 -9.99 -12.27 -11.15
N ILE A 79 -8.84 -11.99 -10.55
CA ILE A 79 -8.62 -12.17 -9.10
C ILE A 79 -9.67 -11.41 -8.28
N GLY A 80 -9.84 -10.10 -8.53
CA GLY A 80 -10.71 -9.28 -7.70
C GLY A 80 -12.20 -9.50 -7.95
N LYS A 81 -12.59 -9.65 -9.21
CA LYS A 81 -14.00 -9.76 -9.59
C LYS A 81 -14.53 -11.18 -9.46
N ASP A 82 -13.81 -12.18 -9.94
CA ASP A 82 -14.36 -13.53 -10.08
C ASP A 82 -13.94 -14.41 -8.90
N ILE A 83 -12.63 -14.49 -8.62
CA ILE A 83 -12.10 -15.38 -7.58
C ILE A 83 -12.38 -14.87 -6.17
N LEU A 84 -12.11 -13.59 -5.90
CA LEU A 84 -12.32 -13.00 -4.58
C LEU A 84 -13.82 -12.88 -4.24
N GLU A 85 -14.67 -12.63 -5.23
CA GLU A 85 -16.13 -12.64 -5.05
C GLU A 85 -16.63 -14.05 -4.72
N ASP A 86 -16.17 -15.07 -5.45
CA ASP A 86 -16.51 -16.47 -5.17
C ASP A 86 -16.02 -16.90 -3.77
N CYS A 87 -14.81 -16.49 -3.40
CA CYS A 87 -14.27 -16.72 -2.07
C CYS A 87 -15.10 -16.04 -0.99
N ALA A 88 -15.50 -14.78 -1.19
CA ALA A 88 -16.34 -14.05 -0.24
C ALA A 88 -17.73 -14.67 -0.08
N LYS A 89 -18.31 -15.17 -1.18
CA LYS A 89 -19.62 -15.84 -1.19
C LYS A 89 -19.59 -17.19 -0.47
N ASN A 90 -18.50 -17.92 -0.60
CA ASN A 90 -18.33 -19.26 -0.03
C ASN A 90 -17.29 -19.27 1.11
N PHE A 91 -17.18 -18.16 1.86
CA PHE A 91 -16.15 -17.99 2.89
C PHE A 91 -16.27 -18.99 4.06
N ASP A 92 -17.47 -19.51 4.33
CA ASP A 92 -17.73 -20.50 5.39
C ASP A 92 -17.27 -21.91 5.00
N TYR A 93 -16.05 -21.98 4.43
CA TYR A 93 -15.48 -23.17 3.83
C TYR A 93 -15.10 -24.20 4.91
N SER A 94 -15.82 -25.31 4.92
CA SER A 94 -15.33 -26.59 5.43
C SER A 94 -14.57 -27.32 4.31
N PRO A 95 -13.59 -28.20 4.60
CA PRO A 95 -12.91 -29.00 3.59
C PRO A 95 -13.92 -29.68 2.64
N GLY A 96 -13.91 -29.33 1.35
CA GLY A 96 -14.91 -29.79 0.36
C GLY A 96 -16.11 -28.86 0.14
N GLY A 97 -16.07 -27.63 0.64
CA GLY A 97 -17.07 -26.59 0.35
C GLY A 97 -17.16 -26.24 -1.14
N TYR A 98 -18.32 -25.71 -1.53
CA TYR A 98 -18.61 -25.33 -2.91
C TYR A 98 -17.84 -24.07 -3.31
N SER A 99 -17.18 -24.11 -4.47
CA SER A 99 -16.58 -22.95 -5.13
C SER A 99 -17.12 -22.86 -6.56
N LEU A 100 -17.40 -21.67 -7.07
CA LEU A 100 -17.69 -21.45 -8.48
C LEU A 100 -16.46 -21.67 -9.36
N TYR A 101 -15.30 -21.25 -8.86
CA TYR A 101 -14.02 -21.36 -9.54
C TYR A 101 -13.10 -22.31 -8.79
N THR A 102 -12.68 -23.37 -9.48
CA THR A 102 -11.73 -24.33 -8.98
C THR A 102 -10.49 -24.26 -9.87
N CYS A 103 -9.39 -23.76 -9.32
CA CYS A 103 -8.09 -23.73 -10.00
C CYS A 103 -7.15 -24.72 -9.30
N GLN A 104 -6.44 -25.56 -10.06
CA GLN A 104 -5.54 -26.60 -9.54
C GLN A 104 -6.22 -27.58 -8.55
N GLY A 105 -7.54 -27.78 -8.68
CA GLY A 105 -8.31 -28.60 -7.74
C GLY A 105 -8.52 -27.98 -6.35
N MET A 106 -8.18 -26.69 -6.15
CA MET A 106 -8.34 -25.98 -4.88
C MET A 106 -9.58 -25.08 -4.88
N HIS A 107 -10.12 -24.83 -3.68
CA HIS A 107 -11.17 -23.84 -3.47
C HIS A 107 -10.68 -22.44 -3.80
N SER A 108 -11.56 -21.56 -4.31
CA SER A 108 -11.22 -20.19 -4.71
C SER A 108 -10.43 -19.42 -3.66
N CYS A 109 -10.80 -19.50 -2.37
CA CYS A 109 -10.06 -18.85 -1.28
C CYS A 109 -8.63 -19.38 -1.10
N GLU A 110 -8.44 -20.70 -1.14
CA GLU A 110 -7.13 -21.34 -0.95
C GLU A 110 -6.20 -21.03 -2.13
N PHE A 111 -6.75 -21.14 -3.35
CA PHE A 111 -6.04 -20.75 -4.56
C PHE A 111 -5.66 -19.26 -4.50
N LEU A 112 -6.58 -18.40 -4.12
CA LEU A 112 -6.35 -16.96 -4.05
C LEU A 112 -5.28 -16.59 -3.01
N GLU A 113 -5.29 -17.20 -1.83
CA GLU A 113 -4.25 -16.97 -0.82
C GLU A 113 -2.87 -17.38 -1.33
N LYS A 114 -2.78 -18.54 -1.99
CA LYS A 114 -1.54 -19.04 -2.61
C LYS A 114 -1.05 -18.12 -3.72
N GLU A 115 -1.93 -17.73 -4.64
CA GLU A 115 -1.60 -16.89 -5.79
C GLU A 115 -1.18 -15.48 -5.36
N ILE A 116 -1.90 -14.87 -4.41
CA ILE A 116 -1.51 -13.57 -3.86
C ILE A 116 -0.18 -13.66 -3.13
N THR A 117 0.06 -14.73 -2.36
CA THR A 117 1.34 -14.95 -1.69
C THR A 117 2.49 -15.03 -2.69
N LEU A 118 2.30 -15.77 -3.78
CA LEU A 118 3.29 -15.88 -4.86
C LEU A 118 3.54 -14.51 -5.51
N LEU A 119 2.49 -13.83 -5.97
CA LEU A 119 2.60 -12.54 -6.65
C LEU A 119 3.25 -11.47 -5.76
N LEU A 120 2.89 -11.39 -4.48
CA LEU A 120 3.49 -10.43 -3.55
C LEU A 120 4.95 -10.79 -3.24
N ASN A 121 5.30 -12.08 -3.19
CA ASN A 121 6.68 -12.49 -2.95
C ASN A 121 7.58 -12.21 -4.17
N GLU A 122 7.12 -12.53 -5.38
CA GLU A 122 7.85 -12.26 -6.63
C GLU A 122 7.97 -10.76 -6.96
N THR A 123 7.15 -9.91 -6.34
CA THR A 123 7.20 -8.45 -6.52
C THR A 123 7.84 -7.74 -5.34
N LEU A 124 7.11 -7.63 -4.22
CA LEU A 124 7.55 -6.90 -3.04
C LEU A 124 8.60 -7.68 -2.24
N GLY A 125 8.55 -9.01 -2.27
CA GLY A 125 9.58 -9.87 -1.65
C GLY A 125 10.94 -9.71 -2.33
N GLU A 126 10.98 -9.76 -3.66
CA GLU A 126 12.20 -9.50 -4.45
C GLU A 126 12.75 -8.08 -4.22
N TRP A 127 11.89 -7.10 -3.93
CA TRP A 127 12.30 -5.73 -3.57
C TRP A 127 12.70 -5.58 -2.11
N ASN A 128 12.71 -6.69 -1.35
CA ASN A 128 13.00 -6.74 0.08
C ASN A 128 12.14 -5.74 0.89
N LYS A 129 10.86 -5.62 0.53
CA LYS A 129 9.89 -4.77 1.23
C LYS A 129 9.06 -5.60 2.20
N GLY A 130 8.95 -5.13 3.44
CA GLY A 130 8.02 -5.70 4.40
C GLY A 130 6.58 -5.37 3.99
N TYR A 131 5.70 -6.37 3.99
CA TYR A 131 4.29 -6.17 3.65
C TYR A 131 3.35 -6.99 4.52
N VAL A 132 2.11 -6.51 4.64
CA VAL A 132 0.99 -7.25 5.24
C VAL A 132 -0.24 -7.03 4.38
N PHE A 133 -0.72 -8.09 3.76
CA PHE A 133 -1.97 -8.09 3.00
C PHE A 133 -3.09 -8.73 3.83
N ARG A 134 -4.26 -8.10 3.82
CA ARG A 134 -5.47 -8.62 4.46
C ARG A 134 -6.71 -8.29 3.66
N SER A 135 -7.67 -9.20 3.66
CA SER A 135 -8.99 -8.96 3.11
C SER A 135 -10.06 -9.32 4.14
N LYS A 136 -11.06 -8.45 4.28
CA LYS A 136 -12.15 -8.60 5.25
C LYS A 136 -13.50 -8.54 4.54
N LEU A 137 -14.45 -9.34 4.98
CA LEU A 137 -15.84 -9.29 4.54
C LEU A 137 -16.69 -8.61 5.60
N ILE A 138 -17.43 -7.59 5.20
CA ILE A 138 -18.48 -6.93 5.97
C ILE A 138 -19.81 -7.42 5.40
N LYS A 139 -20.42 -8.39 6.09
CA LYS A 139 -21.73 -8.94 5.71
C LYS A 139 -22.82 -7.90 5.97
N ALA A 140 -23.87 -7.89 5.14
CA ALA A 140 -25.01 -6.98 5.32
C ALA A 140 -25.74 -7.18 6.66
N THR A 141 -25.66 -8.38 7.23
CA THR A 141 -26.36 -8.78 8.47
C THR A 141 -25.48 -8.70 9.72
N GLY A 142 -24.19 -8.36 9.60
CA GLY A 142 -23.23 -8.43 10.69
C GLY A 142 -22.48 -7.12 10.92
N ASP A 143 -22.36 -6.71 12.20
CA ASP A 143 -21.64 -5.49 12.57
C ASP A 143 -20.11 -5.65 12.60
N LYS A 144 -19.61 -6.90 12.52
CA LYS A 144 -18.18 -7.20 12.69
C LYS A 144 -17.56 -7.67 11.37
N PRO A 145 -16.52 -7.00 10.86
CA PRO A 145 -15.76 -7.48 9.72
C PRO A 145 -15.13 -8.83 10.02
N GLU A 146 -15.39 -9.82 9.17
CA GLU A 146 -14.78 -11.15 9.24
C GLU A 146 -13.51 -11.16 8.37
N LEU A 147 -12.42 -11.73 8.87
CA LEU A 147 -11.18 -11.83 8.11
C LEU A 147 -11.32 -12.99 7.11
N ILE A 148 -11.42 -12.67 5.82
CA ILE A 148 -11.56 -13.69 4.79
C ILE A 148 -10.24 -14.21 4.24
N MET A 149 -9.19 -13.40 4.35
CA MET A 149 -7.88 -13.74 3.84
C MET A 149 -6.76 -13.03 4.61
N GLY A 150 -5.69 -13.79 4.85
CA GLY A 150 -4.47 -13.33 5.47
C GLY A 150 -4.47 -13.44 7.00
N PRO A 151 -3.48 -12.86 7.69
CA PRO A 151 -2.47 -11.95 7.13
C PRO A 151 -1.41 -12.68 6.29
N ILE A 152 -1.26 -12.26 5.02
CA ILE A 152 -0.14 -12.68 4.17
C ILE A 152 1.00 -11.69 4.40
N GLN A 153 2.19 -12.19 4.78
CA GLN A 153 3.31 -11.35 5.19
C GLN A 153 4.66 -11.94 4.75
N SER A 154 5.61 -11.05 4.46
CA SER A 154 7.03 -11.40 4.22
C SER A 154 7.90 -10.99 5.41
N GLY A 155 8.90 -11.81 5.76
CA GLY A 155 9.98 -11.44 6.68
C GLY A 155 9.57 -11.03 8.09
N GLY A 156 8.41 -11.47 8.60
CA GLY A 156 7.88 -11.08 9.91
C GLY A 156 6.83 -9.94 9.87
N GLY A 157 6.47 -9.47 8.67
CA GLY A 157 5.42 -8.49 8.44
C GLY A 157 5.79 -7.07 8.87
N CYS A 158 4.78 -6.21 8.94
CA CYS A 158 4.96 -4.81 9.36
C CYS A 158 4.66 -4.66 10.86
N PRO A 159 5.66 -4.33 11.70
CA PRO A 159 5.44 -4.15 13.13
C PRO A 159 4.46 -3.01 13.39
N LYS A 160 3.51 -3.22 14.31
CA LYS A 160 2.48 -2.23 14.67
C LYS A 160 3.04 -0.90 15.21
N SER A 161 4.30 -0.89 15.63
CA SER A 161 4.99 0.25 16.21
C SER A 161 5.68 1.16 15.19
N LYS A 162 5.86 0.74 13.93
CA LYS A 162 6.52 1.54 12.89
C LYS A 162 5.52 2.28 12.01
N GLU A 163 6.00 3.33 11.35
CA GLU A 163 5.32 3.98 10.24
C GLU A 163 5.01 2.94 9.15
N ARG A 164 3.75 2.56 9.03
CA ARG A 164 3.23 1.73 7.95
C ARG A 164 2.30 2.59 7.10
N ASP A 165 2.44 2.48 5.78
CA ASP A 165 1.49 3.09 4.87
C ASP A 165 0.63 2.00 4.25
N GLY A 166 -0.68 2.23 4.29
CA GLY A 166 -1.67 1.38 3.66
C GLY A 166 -1.98 1.84 2.24
N SER A 167 -2.44 0.91 1.41
CA SER A 167 -3.06 1.17 0.11
C SER A 167 -4.32 2.03 0.19
N GLY A 168 -4.86 2.25 1.39
CA GLY A 168 -6.25 2.64 1.58
C GLY A 168 -7.18 1.42 1.45
N LEU A 169 -8.47 1.65 1.68
CA LEU A 169 -9.50 0.61 1.53
C LEU A 169 -9.83 0.45 0.04
N PHE A 170 -9.76 -0.79 -0.44
CA PHE A 170 -10.27 -1.18 -1.76
C PHE A 170 -11.60 -1.93 -1.59
N PRO A 171 -12.74 -1.22 -1.60
CA PRO A 171 -14.05 -1.84 -1.47
C PRO A 171 -14.43 -2.57 -2.76
N ILE A 172 -14.88 -3.81 -2.62
CA ILE A 172 -15.50 -4.59 -3.68
C ILE A 172 -16.89 -4.99 -3.19
N HIS A 173 -17.91 -4.57 -3.93
CA HIS A 173 -19.30 -4.98 -3.66
C HIS A 173 -19.52 -6.37 -4.26
N THR A 174 -19.89 -7.32 -3.41
CA THR A 174 -20.22 -8.69 -3.79
C THR A 174 -21.63 -9.03 -3.34
N GLU A 175 -22.18 -10.13 -3.84
CA GLU A 175 -23.46 -10.66 -3.33
C GLU A 175 -23.43 -11.00 -1.84
N ALA A 176 -22.24 -11.29 -1.29
CA ALA A 176 -22.04 -11.66 0.11
C ALA A 176 -21.91 -10.45 1.06
N GLY A 177 -21.63 -9.26 0.52
CA GLY A 177 -21.43 -8.04 1.29
C GLY A 177 -20.37 -7.13 0.69
N LEU A 178 -19.69 -6.37 1.55
CA LEU A 178 -18.58 -5.50 1.16
C LEU A 178 -17.26 -6.16 1.52
N VAL A 179 -16.42 -6.43 0.52
CA VAL A 179 -15.05 -6.92 0.74
C VAL A 179 -14.10 -5.73 0.81
N GLU A 180 -13.44 -5.55 1.94
CA GLU A 180 -12.39 -4.55 2.14
C GLU A 180 -11.01 -5.20 2.05
N THR A 181 -10.27 -4.86 1.01
CA THR A 181 -8.88 -5.30 0.88
C THR A 181 -7.91 -4.16 1.22
N GLU A 182 -6.85 -4.50 1.94
CA GLU A 182 -5.83 -3.54 2.35
C GLU A 182 -4.44 -4.18 2.34
N LEU A 183 -3.47 -3.47 1.77
CA LEU A 183 -2.05 -3.81 1.78
C LEU A 183 -1.28 -2.76 2.56
N PHE A 184 -0.53 -3.19 3.57
CA PHE A 184 0.44 -2.36 4.27
C PHE A 184 1.84 -2.62 3.75
N LEU A 185 2.60 -1.56 3.59
CA LEU A 185 4.03 -1.61 3.27
C LEU A 185 4.85 -0.96 4.39
N CYS A 186 6.03 -1.51 4.61
CA CYS A 186 7.04 -1.01 5.55
C CYS A 186 8.45 -1.27 5.01
N ASP A 187 9.41 -0.52 5.56
CA ASP A 187 10.84 -0.69 5.34
C ASP A 187 11.48 -1.52 6.48
#